data_AF-A0A8S2KHZ4-F1
#
_entry.id   AF-A0A8S2KHZ4-F1
#
_cell.length_a   1.000
_cell.length_b   1.000
_cell.length_c   1.000
_cell.angle_alpha   90.00
_cell.angle_beta   90.00
_cell.angle_gamma   90.00
#
_symmetry.space_group_name_H-M   'P 1'
#
loop_
_entity.id
_entity.type
_entity.pdbx_description
1 polymer ?
#
loop_
_entity_poly.entity_id
_entity_poly.type
_entity_poly.pdbx_seq_one_letter_code
_entity_poly.pdbx_strand_id
1 'polypeptide(L)'
;MINSFYLINDGLSSPQRLHIKQRKYLNNGTCVNNNQTTWTYNQGVILSGLALLSNATNNSTLINIAQHIADSTIELLTYSSGILKEPCEPKCDSDQNLFKGIFARHLGYLLPYLTDTFHIQKYALFLQQNAVSLLTTNRCELDGLFDLFWNNNNLSTSCNLSRNTATTSSAFDLFISVANTKQQMLSSKWILLGLGNCMDDSNSSMANFYKNDINETICRATANADNGSVAYDYELKCNGGAFCRIRTLSDRHQTPDGWTYEDGIAHDVTRTNKMSLTNCYLKTDSMERY
;
A
#
# COMPACT_ATOMS: atom_id res chain seq x y z
N MET A 1 -5.35 -18.17 13.69
CA MET A 1 -6.02 -17.85 12.41
C MET A 1 -5.08 -17.17 11.44
N ILE A 2 -4.09 -16.42 11.93
CA ILE A 2 -2.96 -15.95 11.12
C ILE A 2 -2.08 -17.15 10.76
N ASN A 3 -1.75 -17.33 9.48
CA ASN A 3 -0.85 -18.36 8.98
C ASN A 3 0.60 -17.84 8.86
N SER A 4 1.51 -18.67 8.34
CA SER A 4 2.93 -18.32 8.18
C SER A 4 3.19 -17.16 7.20
N PHE A 5 2.21 -16.78 6.39
CA PHE A 5 2.27 -15.65 5.47
C PHE A 5 1.58 -14.40 6.04
N TYR A 6 1.33 -14.34 7.35
CA TYR A 6 0.60 -13.25 8.00
C TYR A 6 -0.83 -13.00 7.46
N LEU A 7 -1.43 -13.99 6.79
CA LEU A 7 -2.81 -13.91 6.32
C LEU A 7 -3.76 -14.68 7.26
N ILE A 8 -4.97 -14.17 7.41
CA ILE A 8 -6.06 -14.75 8.19
C ILE A 8 -6.89 -15.67 7.29
N ASN A 9 -6.87 -16.96 7.58
CA ASN A 9 -7.72 -17.94 6.89
C ASN A 9 -9.19 -17.82 7.32
N ASP A 10 -10.10 -18.39 6.53
CA ASP A 10 -11.56 -18.32 6.67
C ASP A 10 -12.17 -18.96 7.94
N GLY A 11 -11.35 -19.22 8.96
CA GLY A 11 -11.84 -19.54 10.29
C GLY A 11 -11.06 -20.63 11.00
N LEU A 12 -11.76 -21.25 11.94
CA LEU A 12 -11.21 -22.28 12.81
C LEU A 12 -11.99 -23.58 12.65
N SER A 13 -11.30 -24.71 12.76
CA SER A 13 -11.88 -26.04 12.77
C SER A 13 -11.44 -26.82 14.00
N SER A 14 -12.20 -27.85 14.38
CA SER A 14 -11.74 -28.85 15.34
C SER A 14 -10.87 -29.87 14.60
N PRO A 15 -9.77 -30.37 15.18
CA PRO A 15 -8.97 -31.45 14.60
C PRO A 15 -9.80 -32.69 14.24
N GLN A 16 -10.87 -32.97 14.99
CA GLN A 16 -11.76 -34.12 14.78
C GLN A 16 -12.73 -33.97 13.60
N ARG A 17 -12.78 -32.79 12.98
CA ARG A 17 -13.76 -32.44 11.92
C ARG A 17 -13.24 -32.57 10.49
N LEU A 18 -12.03 -33.06 10.27
CA LEU A 18 -11.47 -33.21 8.92
C LEU A 18 -12.35 -34.08 7.97
N HIS A 19 -13.33 -34.85 8.46
CA HIS A 19 -14.11 -35.79 7.65
C HIS A 19 -15.65 -35.74 7.74
N ILE A 20 -16.30 -34.77 8.42
CA ILE A 20 -17.79 -34.80 8.56
C ILE A 20 -18.43 -33.43 8.30
N LYS A 21 -19.29 -33.35 7.28
CA LYS A 21 -20.12 -32.18 6.88
C LYS A 21 -21.30 -31.92 7.85
N GLN A 22 -21.09 -31.86 9.16
CA GLN A 22 -22.14 -31.44 10.11
C GLN A 22 -21.67 -30.33 11.05
N ARG A 23 -22.47 -29.25 11.12
CA ARG A 23 -22.30 -28.11 12.03
C ARG A 23 -22.75 -28.50 13.46
N LYS A 24 -21.86 -29.12 14.24
CA LYS A 24 -22.03 -29.32 15.70
C LYS A 24 -21.13 -28.37 16.50
N TYR A 25 -21.69 -27.40 17.23
CA TYR A 25 -20.99 -26.34 17.98
C TYR A 25 -19.62 -26.78 18.58
N LEU A 26 -18.59 -25.95 18.38
CA LEU A 26 -17.21 -26.14 18.85
C LEU A 26 -17.16 -26.00 20.38
N ASN A 27 -17.46 -27.06 21.12
CA ASN A 27 -17.61 -26.98 22.58
C ASN A 27 -16.35 -27.27 23.41
N ASN A 28 -15.17 -27.46 22.81
CA ASN A 28 -13.98 -27.98 23.55
C ASN A 28 -12.71 -27.10 23.51
N GLY A 29 -12.75 -25.83 23.08
CA GLY A 29 -11.56 -24.95 23.13
C GLY A 29 -10.37 -25.36 22.25
N THR A 30 -10.43 -26.49 21.56
CA THR A 30 -9.38 -27.01 20.66
C THR A 30 -9.63 -26.58 19.22
N CYS A 31 -9.69 -25.28 18.98
CA CYS A 31 -9.87 -24.71 17.66
C CYS A 31 -8.50 -24.49 17.01
N VAL A 32 -8.28 -25.08 15.84
CA VAL A 32 -7.07 -24.87 15.03
C VAL A 32 -7.41 -24.06 13.78
N ASN A 33 -6.41 -23.39 13.21
CA ASN A 33 -6.57 -22.72 11.92
C ASN A 33 -7.08 -23.73 10.87
N ASN A 34 -8.15 -23.39 10.16
CA ASN A 34 -8.72 -24.27 9.14
C ASN A 34 -7.91 -24.30 7.84
N ASN A 35 -6.92 -23.41 7.68
CA ASN A 35 -6.09 -23.24 6.49
C ASN A 35 -6.89 -23.06 5.18
N GLN A 36 -8.12 -22.57 5.27
CA GLN A 36 -8.97 -22.30 4.10
C GLN A 36 -8.64 -20.95 3.47
N THR A 37 -9.40 -20.54 2.45
CA THR A 37 -9.18 -19.33 1.67
C THR A 37 -8.88 -18.11 2.54
N THR A 38 -7.88 -17.34 2.13
CA THR A 38 -7.57 -16.03 2.71
C THR A 38 -8.29 -14.96 1.90
N TRP A 39 -9.50 -14.62 2.31
CA TRP A 39 -10.31 -13.55 1.69
C TRP A 39 -9.81 -12.17 2.10
N THR A 40 -9.94 -11.15 1.23
CA THR A 40 -9.41 -9.81 1.55
C THR A 40 -10.11 -9.19 2.77
N TYR A 41 -11.43 -9.43 2.96
CA TYR A 41 -12.18 -8.85 4.08
C TYR A 41 -11.65 -9.31 5.44
N ASN A 42 -11.26 -10.59 5.57
CA ASN A 42 -10.66 -11.14 6.79
C ASN A 42 -9.39 -10.38 7.16
N GLN A 43 -8.63 -9.97 6.15
CA GLN A 43 -7.41 -9.19 6.34
C GLN A 43 -7.73 -7.73 6.68
N GLY A 44 -8.82 -7.19 6.14
CA GLY A 44 -9.25 -5.82 6.34
C GLY A 44 -9.76 -5.54 7.75
N VAL A 45 -10.80 -6.26 8.18
CA VAL A 45 -11.52 -5.95 9.43
C VAL A 45 -10.61 -5.89 10.65
N ILE A 46 -9.56 -6.72 10.67
CA ILE A 46 -8.61 -6.78 11.77
C ILE A 46 -7.70 -5.53 11.83
N LEU A 47 -7.39 -4.87 10.71
CA LEU A 47 -6.43 -3.75 10.66
C LEU A 47 -6.89 -2.61 11.56
N SER A 48 -8.12 -2.14 11.36
CA SER A 48 -8.66 -1.05 12.18
C SER A 48 -8.89 -1.49 13.63
N GLY A 49 -9.20 -2.77 13.87
CA GLY A 49 -9.34 -3.30 15.23
C GLY A 49 -8.03 -3.28 16.00
N LEU A 50 -6.93 -3.70 15.36
CA LEU A 50 -5.59 -3.61 15.90
C LEU A 50 -5.15 -2.16 16.10
N ALA A 51 -5.46 -1.26 15.18
CA ALA A 51 -5.16 0.16 15.30
C ALA A 51 -5.87 0.81 16.50
N LEU A 52 -7.17 0.58 16.63
CA LEU A 52 -7.97 1.07 17.77
C LEU A 52 -7.48 0.47 19.09
N LEU A 53 -7.17 -0.83 19.11
CA LEU A 53 -6.66 -1.49 20.32
C LEU A 53 -5.26 -0.98 20.69
N SER A 54 -4.38 -0.77 19.71
CA SER A 54 -3.07 -0.15 19.91
C SER A 54 -3.22 1.21 20.59
N ASN A 55 -4.10 2.06 20.06
CA ASN A 55 -4.36 3.38 20.61
C ASN A 55 -4.94 3.32 22.03
N ALA A 56 -5.88 2.41 22.28
CA ALA A 56 -6.49 2.25 23.60
C ALA A 56 -5.53 1.71 24.67
N THR A 57 -4.50 0.95 24.27
CA THR A 57 -3.59 0.23 25.18
C THR A 57 -2.16 0.77 25.17
N ASN A 58 -1.85 1.76 24.32
CA ASN A 58 -0.50 2.24 24.03
C ASN A 58 0.48 1.12 23.62
N ASN A 59 -0.03 0.05 22.97
CA ASN A 59 0.78 -1.08 22.55
C ASN A 59 1.07 -1.04 21.05
N SER A 60 2.18 -0.39 20.68
CA SER A 60 2.62 -0.24 19.29
C SER A 60 2.91 -1.55 18.56
N THR A 61 3.13 -2.66 19.27
CA THR A 61 3.33 -3.98 18.62
C THR A 61 2.12 -4.41 17.80
N LEU A 62 0.92 -3.95 18.16
CA LEU A 62 -0.31 -4.22 17.42
C LEU A 62 -0.35 -3.53 16.05
N ILE A 63 0.28 -2.35 15.92
CA ILE A 63 0.47 -1.68 14.63
C ILE A 63 1.40 -2.49 13.74
N ASN A 64 2.49 -3.04 14.28
CA ASN A 64 3.40 -3.90 13.50
C ASN A 64 2.67 -5.14 12.96
N ILE A 65 1.77 -5.74 13.75
CA ILE A 65 0.94 -6.87 13.27
C ILE A 65 0.00 -6.41 12.14
N ALA A 66 -0.66 -5.26 12.29
CA ALA A 66 -1.51 -4.71 11.25
C ALA A 66 -0.74 -4.43 9.95
N GLN A 67 0.48 -3.90 10.05
CA GLN A 67 1.37 -3.66 8.92
C GLN A 67 1.75 -4.96 8.22
N HIS A 68 2.14 -6.00 8.95
CA HIS A 68 2.44 -7.31 8.35
C HIS A 68 1.24 -7.90 7.60
N ILE A 69 0.03 -7.83 8.17
CA ILE A 69 -1.19 -8.34 7.51
C ILE A 69 -1.50 -7.54 6.23
N ALA A 70 -1.43 -6.20 6.30
CA ALA A 70 -1.67 -5.33 5.16
C ALA A 70 -0.62 -5.55 4.05
N ASP A 71 0.65 -5.67 4.41
CA ASP A 71 1.75 -5.95 3.51
C ASP A 71 1.58 -7.29 2.79
N SER A 72 1.30 -8.36 3.54
CA SER A 72 1.06 -9.67 2.95
C SER A 72 -0.20 -9.71 2.09
N THR A 73 -1.21 -8.90 2.42
CA THR A 73 -2.41 -8.76 1.57
C THR A 73 -2.06 -8.08 0.23
N ILE A 74 -1.31 -6.99 0.27
CA ILE A 74 -0.86 -6.27 -0.93
C ILE A 74 0.06 -7.16 -1.78
N GLU A 75 0.90 -7.97 -1.17
CA GLU A 75 1.83 -8.86 -1.87
C GLU A 75 1.14 -10.09 -2.48
N LEU A 76 0.25 -10.75 -1.73
CA LEU A 76 -0.25 -12.08 -2.09
C LEU A 76 -1.68 -12.08 -2.66
N LEU A 77 -2.47 -11.03 -2.42
CA LEU A 77 -3.86 -10.90 -2.89
C LEU A 77 -4.01 -9.79 -3.93
N THR A 78 -2.99 -9.59 -4.76
CA THR A 78 -3.03 -8.69 -5.90
C THR A 78 -2.72 -9.43 -7.21
N TYR A 79 -3.17 -8.87 -8.33
CA TYR A 79 -2.64 -9.24 -9.64
C TYR A 79 -1.19 -8.77 -9.77
N SER A 80 -0.45 -9.27 -10.77
CA SER A 80 0.91 -8.81 -11.09
C SER A 80 0.99 -7.31 -11.43
N SER A 81 -0.15 -6.67 -11.72
CA SER A 81 -0.30 -5.22 -11.91
C SER A 81 -0.34 -4.43 -10.60
N GLY A 82 -0.44 -5.08 -9.44
CA GLY A 82 -0.62 -4.44 -8.14
C GLY A 82 -2.08 -4.12 -7.76
N ILE A 83 -3.06 -4.57 -8.56
CA ILE A 83 -4.48 -4.36 -8.27
C ILE A 83 -5.05 -5.47 -7.38
N LEU A 84 -5.83 -5.09 -6.36
CA LEU A 84 -6.44 -5.99 -5.39
C LEU A 84 -7.37 -7.00 -6.06
N LYS A 85 -7.25 -8.25 -5.62
CA LYS A 85 -7.89 -9.42 -6.22
C LYS A 85 -8.56 -10.27 -5.15
N GLU A 86 -9.78 -10.73 -5.43
CA GLU A 86 -10.34 -11.88 -4.71
C GLU A 86 -9.92 -13.23 -5.31
N PRO A 87 -9.69 -14.26 -4.48
CA PRO A 87 -9.41 -15.62 -4.94
C PRO A 87 -10.48 -16.21 -5.88
N CYS A 88 -11.74 -15.76 -5.77
CA CYS A 88 -12.86 -16.22 -6.61
C CYS A 88 -12.96 -15.51 -7.97
N GLU A 89 -12.21 -14.43 -8.21
CA GLU A 89 -12.37 -13.64 -9.44
C GLU A 89 -12.09 -14.47 -10.71
N PRO A 90 -12.91 -14.34 -11.77
CA PRO A 90 -14.01 -13.37 -11.93
C PRO A 90 -15.40 -13.87 -11.50
N LYS A 91 -15.51 -15.02 -10.83
CA LYS A 91 -16.78 -15.68 -10.47
C LYS A 91 -16.99 -15.72 -8.96
N CYS A 92 -17.25 -14.55 -8.40
CA CYS A 92 -17.55 -14.38 -6.98
C CYS A 92 -19.06 -14.36 -6.73
N ASP A 93 -19.47 -14.78 -5.53
CA ASP A 93 -20.86 -14.64 -5.06
C ASP A 93 -21.18 -13.22 -4.55
N SER A 94 -22.41 -13.02 -4.07
CA SER A 94 -22.88 -11.72 -3.59
C SER A 94 -22.07 -11.15 -2.44
N ASP A 95 -21.60 -12.01 -1.53
CA ASP A 95 -20.89 -11.58 -0.33
C ASP A 95 -19.46 -11.21 -0.70
N GLN A 96 -18.82 -12.05 -1.51
CA GLN A 96 -17.45 -11.87 -1.98
C GLN A 96 -17.26 -10.58 -2.79
N ASN A 97 -18.32 -10.09 -3.45
CA ASN A 97 -18.30 -8.82 -4.16
C ASN A 97 -18.03 -7.59 -3.26
N LEU A 98 -18.22 -7.70 -1.94
CA LEU A 98 -17.97 -6.63 -0.98
C LEU A 98 -16.53 -6.62 -0.43
N PHE A 99 -15.85 -7.76 -0.49
CA PHE A 99 -14.69 -8.05 0.36
C PHE A 99 -13.52 -7.07 0.13
N LYS A 100 -13.21 -6.77 -1.14
CA LYS A 100 -12.16 -5.79 -1.50
C LYS A 100 -12.42 -4.40 -0.92
N GLY A 101 -13.68 -3.96 -0.92
CA GLY A 101 -14.08 -2.67 -0.36
C GLY A 101 -13.91 -2.64 1.15
N ILE A 102 -14.28 -3.72 1.83
CA ILE A 102 -14.06 -3.87 3.27
C ILE A 102 -12.55 -3.76 3.57
N PHE A 103 -11.70 -4.45 2.82
CA PHE A 103 -10.25 -4.29 2.96
C PHE A 103 -9.79 -2.85 2.76
N ALA A 104 -10.19 -2.21 1.65
CA ALA A 104 -9.81 -0.84 1.32
C ALA A 104 -10.22 0.15 2.43
N ARG A 105 -11.45 0.04 2.95
CA ARG A 105 -11.96 0.86 4.06
C ARG A 105 -11.11 0.73 5.30
N HIS A 106 -10.83 -0.50 5.73
CA HIS A 106 -10.08 -0.71 6.96
C HIS A 106 -8.58 -0.39 6.81
N LEU A 107 -8.01 -0.51 5.60
CA LEU A 107 -6.69 0.02 5.29
C LEU A 107 -6.66 1.55 5.40
N GLY A 108 -7.70 2.22 4.89
CA GLY A 108 -7.89 3.66 5.07
C GLY A 108 -7.98 4.07 6.54
N TYR A 109 -8.67 3.29 7.37
CA TYR A 109 -8.74 3.53 8.82
C TYR A 109 -7.46 3.22 9.59
N LEU A 110 -6.56 2.40 9.07
CA LEU A 110 -5.26 2.14 9.67
C LEU A 110 -4.32 3.35 9.52
N LEU A 111 -4.36 4.03 8.38
CA LEU A 111 -3.43 5.10 8.02
C LEU A 111 -3.21 6.18 9.09
N PRO A 112 -4.25 6.75 9.75
CA PRO A 112 -4.05 7.75 10.80
C PRO A 112 -3.29 7.27 12.04
N TYR A 113 -3.14 5.95 12.23
CA TYR A 113 -2.45 5.35 13.37
C TYR A 113 -1.00 4.96 13.05
N LEU A 114 -0.59 5.10 11.79
CA LEU A 114 0.79 4.83 11.38
C LEU A 114 1.67 6.04 11.65
N THR A 115 2.91 5.79 12.05
CA THR A 115 3.90 6.84 12.32
C THR A 115 5.08 6.81 11.35
N ASP A 116 5.33 5.67 10.70
CA ASP A 116 6.36 5.57 9.68
C ASP A 116 5.81 6.00 8.31
N THR A 117 6.61 6.77 7.58
CA THR A 117 6.11 7.37 6.34
C THR A 117 6.05 6.37 5.20
N PHE A 118 6.94 5.38 5.19
CA PHE A 118 6.93 4.25 4.27
C PHE A 118 5.56 3.59 4.16
N HIS A 119 4.98 3.07 5.24
CA HIS A 119 3.69 2.37 5.18
C HIS A 119 2.53 3.31 4.89
N ILE A 120 2.57 4.55 5.41
CA ILE A 120 1.56 5.58 5.09
C ILE A 120 1.50 5.79 3.57
N GLN A 121 2.65 5.93 2.91
CA GLN A 121 2.74 6.14 1.46
C GLN A 121 2.45 4.88 0.67
N LYS A 122 2.98 3.72 1.07
CA LYS A 122 2.70 2.43 0.44
C LYS A 122 1.19 2.16 0.39
N TYR A 123 0.49 2.31 1.51
CA TYR A 123 -0.93 2.01 1.60
C TYR A 123 -1.80 3.07 0.91
N ALA A 124 -1.44 4.35 1.01
CA ALA A 124 -2.15 5.39 0.28
C ALA A 124 -2.00 5.24 -1.24
N LEU A 125 -0.80 4.96 -1.75
CA LEU A 125 -0.59 4.69 -3.17
C LEU A 125 -1.31 3.43 -3.62
N PHE A 126 -1.31 2.37 -2.83
CA PHE A 126 -2.06 1.16 -3.12
C PHE A 126 -3.56 1.47 -3.30
N LEU A 127 -4.17 2.23 -2.38
CA LEU A 127 -5.55 2.66 -2.48
C LEU A 127 -5.78 3.53 -3.73
N GLN A 128 -4.88 4.48 -4.01
CA GLN A 128 -4.98 5.35 -5.19
C GLN A 128 -4.89 4.57 -6.51
N GLN A 129 -3.96 3.63 -6.63
CA GLN A 129 -3.78 2.82 -7.83
C GLN A 129 -5.02 1.97 -8.12
N ASN A 130 -5.60 1.34 -7.09
CA ASN A 130 -6.86 0.62 -7.22
C ASN A 130 -8.01 1.53 -7.65
N ALA A 131 -8.09 2.75 -7.09
CA ALA A 131 -9.15 3.71 -7.41
C ALA A 131 -9.04 4.23 -8.85
N VAL A 132 -7.83 4.53 -9.32
CA VAL A 132 -7.57 4.91 -10.71
C VAL A 132 -7.97 3.80 -11.67
N SER A 133 -7.62 2.55 -11.35
CA SER A 133 -8.02 1.39 -12.16
C SER A 133 -9.55 1.26 -12.23
N LEU A 134 -10.25 1.44 -11.11
CA LEU A 134 -11.72 1.39 -11.11
C LEU A 134 -12.35 2.51 -11.95
N LEU A 135 -11.89 3.76 -11.76
CA LEU A 135 -12.47 4.93 -12.41
C LEU A 135 -12.23 4.95 -13.93
N THR A 136 -11.07 4.49 -14.39
CA THR A 136 -10.68 4.63 -15.79
C THR A 136 -11.16 3.49 -16.67
N THR A 137 -11.25 2.25 -16.15
CA THR A 137 -11.52 1.08 -17.00
C THR A 137 -12.69 0.21 -16.54
N ASN A 138 -13.19 0.38 -15.30
CA ASN A 138 -14.15 -0.55 -14.68
C ASN A 138 -15.45 0.10 -14.19
N ARG A 139 -15.70 1.36 -14.59
CA ARG A 139 -16.98 2.05 -14.42
C ARG A 139 -17.84 1.83 -15.67
N CYS A 140 -19.12 1.50 -15.50
CA CYS A 140 -20.08 1.54 -16.60
C CYS A 140 -20.43 2.99 -16.94
N GLU A 141 -20.33 3.38 -18.21
CA GLU A 141 -20.66 4.75 -18.64
C GLU A 141 -22.16 5.03 -18.64
N LEU A 142 -23.01 3.99 -18.75
CA LEU A 142 -24.47 4.15 -18.83
C LEU A 142 -25.14 4.42 -17.47
N ASP A 143 -24.71 3.72 -16.42
CA ASP A 143 -25.35 3.79 -15.08
C ASP A 143 -24.38 4.18 -13.95
N GLY A 144 -23.07 4.24 -14.23
CA GLY A 144 -22.05 4.59 -13.25
C GLY A 144 -21.67 3.46 -12.28
N LEU A 145 -22.21 2.24 -12.44
CA LEU A 145 -21.89 1.10 -11.57
C LEU A 145 -20.47 0.57 -11.84
N PHE A 146 -19.86 0.05 -10.77
CA PHE A 146 -18.49 -0.47 -10.80
C PHE A 146 -18.45 -1.98 -10.84
N ASP A 147 -17.48 -2.53 -11.56
CA ASP A 147 -17.27 -3.97 -11.71
C ASP A 147 -16.55 -4.59 -10.50
N LEU A 148 -16.72 -5.90 -10.31
CA LEU A 148 -15.91 -6.72 -9.41
C LEU A 148 -14.44 -6.72 -9.85
N PHE A 149 -14.18 -6.88 -11.15
CA PHE A 149 -12.84 -7.08 -11.69
C PHE A 149 -12.12 -5.75 -11.86
N TRP A 150 -11.32 -5.33 -10.88
CA TRP A 150 -10.66 -4.02 -10.86
C TRP A 150 -9.45 -3.94 -11.79
N ASN A 151 -8.98 -5.08 -12.31
CA ASN A 151 -7.74 -5.21 -13.08
C ASN A 151 -7.98 -5.25 -14.60
N ASN A 152 -9.11 -4.74 -15.09
CA ASN A 152 -9.31 -4.64 -16.54
C ASN A 152 -8.49 -3.49 -17.12
N ASN A 153 -7.78 -3.74 -18.21
CA ASN A 153 -7.02 -2.72 -18.94
C ASN A 153 -7.79 -2.20 -20.17
N ASN A 154 -8.92 -2.82 -20.51
CA ASN A 154 -9.76 -2.40 -21.62
C ASN A 154 -10.97 -1.64 -21.07
N LEU A 155 -11.26 -0.47 -21.66
CA LEU A 155 -12.52 0.23 -21.46
C LEU A 155 -13.67 -0.72 -21.78
N SER A 156 -14.36 -1.19 -20.74
CA SER A 156 -15.55 -2.02 -20.92
C SER A 156 -16.70 -1.10 -21.32
N THR A 157 -16.83 -0.79 -22.61
CA THR A 157 -18.01 -0.09 -23.17
C THR A 157 -19.30 -0.89 -22.98
N SER A 158 -19.20 -2.17 -22.65
CA SER A 158 -20.32 -3.01 -22.23
C SER A 158 -20.44 -3.03 -20.70
N CYS A 159 -21.60 -2.64 -20.20
CA CYS A 159 -21.96 -2.79 -18.80
C CYS A 159 -22.36 -4.26 -18.58
N ASN A 160 -21.44 -5.06 -18.05
CA ASN A 160 -21.66 -6.48 -17.77
C ASN A 160 -22.56 -6.70 -16.54
N LEU A 161 -23.07 -7.92 -16.41
CA LEU A 161 -23.97 -8.32 -15.33
C LEU A 161 -23.29 -8.50 -13.96
N SER A 162 -21.95 -8.46 -13.86
CA SER A 162 -21.26 -8.52 -12.56
C SER A 162 -21.37 -7.21 -11.78
N ARG A 163 -21.77 -6.11 -12.43
CA ARG A 163 -22.04 -4.82 -11.78
C ARG A 163 -23.34 -4.90 -10.99
N ASN A 164 -23.24 -4.73 -9.67
CA ASN A 164 -24.39 -4.73 -8.78
C ASN A 164 -24.14 -3.80 -7.58
N THR A 165 -25.09 -3.75 -6.65
CA THR A 165 -24.97 -2.92 -5.44
C THR A 165 -23.76 -3.29 -4.59
N ALA A 166 -23.39 -4.57 -4.50
CA ALA A 166 -22.24 -5.02 -3.72
C ALA A 166 -20.92 -4.55 -4.34
N THR A 167 -20.71 -4.75 -5.64
CA THR A 167 -19.49 -4.28 -6.32
C THR A 167 -19.36 -2.75 -6.29
N THR A 168 -20.49 -2.05 -6.39
CA THR A 168 -20.54 -0.57 -6.32
C THR A 168 -20.28 -0.06 -4.91
N SER A 169 -20.86 -0.70 -3.88
CA SER A 169 -20.53 -0.42 -2.48
C SER A 169 -19.05 -0.64 -2.19
N SER A 170 -18.48 -1.72 -2.74
CA SER A 170 -17.06 -2.02 -2.62
C SER A 170 -16.18 -0.93 -3.26
N ALA A 171 -16.60 -0.36 -4.38
CA ALA A 171 -15.90 0.75 -5.02
C ALA A 171 -16.01 2.05 -4.20
N PHE A 172 -17.17 2.34 -3.60
CA PHE A 172 -17.33 3.52 -2.73
C PHE A 172 -16.47 3.45 -1.47
N ASP A 173 -16.37 2.28 -0.83
CA ASP A 173 -15.45 2.08 0.29
C ASP A 173 -14.01 2.46 -0.09
N LEU A 174 -13.56 2.08 -1.30
CA LEU A 174 -12.25 2.46 -1.81
C LEU A 174 -12.13 3.97 -2.06
N PHE A 175 -13.09 4.60 -2.74
CA PHE A 175 -13.01 6.03 -3.05
C PHE A 175 -13.05 6.91 -1.81
N ILE A 176 -13.89 6.56 -0.83
CA ILE A 176 -13.93 7.26 0.47
C ILE A 176 -12.56 7.12 1.16
N SER A 177 -11.96 5.93 1.11
CA SER A 177 -10.63 5.71 1.69
C SER A 177 -9.58 6.60 1.04
N VAL A 178 -9.54 6.67 -0.30
CA VAL A 178 -8.61 7.54 -1.04
C VAL A 178 -8.85 9.02 -0.75
N ALA A 179 -10.09 9.47 -0.64
CA ALA A 179 -10.39 10.86 -0.30
C ALA A 179 -9.81 11.23 1.07
N ASN A 180 -9.93 10.34 2.04
CA ASN A 180 -9.36 10.52 3.38
C ASN A 180 -7.82 10.49 3.36
N THR A 181 -7.18 9.69 2.49
CA THR A 181 -5.70 9.66 2.39
C THR A 181 -5.11 10.92 1.77
N LYS A 182 -5.74 11.49 0.74
CA LYS A 182 -5.26 12.72 0.10
C LYS A 182 -5.16 13.88 1.09
N GLN A 183 -6.12 13.99 2.00
CA GLN A 183 -6.11 15.00 3.05
C GLN A 183 -4.92 14.85 4.01
N GLN A 184 -4.49 13.61 4.30
CA GLN A 184 -3.28 13.35 5.10
C GLN A 184 -2.00 13.58 4.30
N MET A 185 -1.94 13.17 3.03
CA MET A 185 -0.72 13.30 2.20
C MET A 185 -0.38 14.73 1.80
N LEU A 186 -1.39 15.57 1.55
CA LEU A 186 -1.21 16.99 1.25
C LEU A 186 -0.59 17.77 2.43
N SER A 187 -0.59 17.19 3.64
CA SER A 187 0.11 17.77 4.79
C SER A 187 1.60 17.39 4.88
N SER A 188 2.08 16.46 4.04
CA SER A 188 3.46 15.99 4.07
C SER A 188 4.34 16.71 3.05
N LYS A 189 5.54 17.13 3.45
CA LYS A 189 6.55 17.77 2.58
C LYS A 189 7.06 16.89 1.43
N TRP A 190 6.72 15.59 1.43
CA TRP A 190 7.27 14.60 0.51
C TRP A 190 6.18 13.63 0.01
N ILE A 191 6.00 13.56 -1.30
CA ILE A 191 5.09 12.62 -1.96
C ILE A 191 5.87 11.45 -2.57
N LEU A 192 5.32 10.24 -2.56
CA LEU A 192 5.91 9.10 -3.26
C LEU A 192 5.63 9.23 -4.75
N LEU A 193 6.68 9.44 -5.54
CA LEU A 193 6.62 9.52 -7.00
C LEU A 193 6.45 8.13 -7.63
N GLY A 194 7.00 7.08 -7.00
CA GLY A 194 6.82 5.69 -7.39
C GLY A 194 7.99 4.79 -7.00
N LEU A 195 7.95 3.54 -7.48
CA LEU A 195 9.05 2.58 -7.35
C LEU A 195 10.14 2.82 -8.41
N GLY A 196 11.39 2.60 -8.03
CA GLY A 196 12.59 2.89 -8.79
C GLY A 196 13.31 4.15 -8.31
N ASN A 197 14.56 4.33 -8.73
CA ASN A 197 15.35 5.51 -8.42
C ASN A 197 14.72 6.78 -9.03
N CYS A 198 14.79 7.89 -8.31
CA CYS A 198 14.45 9.23 -8.76
C CYS A 198 15.35 9.66 -9.93
N MET A 199 14.73 10.04 -11.04
CA MET A 199 15.40 10.47 -12.27
C MET A 199 14.64 11.60 -12.97
N ASP A 200 15.30 12.27 -13.90
CA ASP A 200 14.64 13.16 -14.86
C ASP A 200 14.06 12.39 -16.07
N ASP A 201 13.44 13.11 -16.99
CA ASP A 201 12.81 12.56 -18.20
C ASP A 201 13.80 11.84 -19.13
N SER A 202 15.09 12.18 -19.04
CA SER A 202 16.18 11.58 -19.82
C SER A 202 16.80 10.36 -19.13
N ASN A 203 16.21 9.87 -18.03
CA ASN A 203 16.80 8.84 -17.15
C ASN A 203 18.18 9.24 -16.60
N SER A 204 18.41 10.53 -16.41
CA SER A 204 19.62 11.02 -15.75
C SER A 204 19.39 11.17 -14.26
N SER A 205 20.45 10.92 -13.52
CA SER A 205 20.50 11.00 -12.06
C SER A 205 20.96 12.39 -11.62
N MET A 206 20.31 12.96 -10.60
CA MET A 206 20.78 14.19 -9.96
C MET A 206 22.01 13.91 -9.10
N ALA A 207 22.79 14.96 -8.83
CA ALA A 207 23.77 14.94 -7.75
C ALA A 207 23.10 14.54 -6.43
N ASN A 208 23.85 13.85 -5.58
CA ASN A 208 23.27 13.25 -4.40
C ASN A 208 24.22 13.05 -3.23
N PHE A 209 23.65 13.07 -2.02
CA PHE A 209 24.26 12.50 -0.83
C PHE A 209 23.72 11.10 -0.61
N TYR A 210 24.54 10.10 -0.31
CA TYR A 210 24.05 8.76 0.03
C TYR A 210 24.72 8.16 1.27
N LYS A 211 23.98 7.22 1.88
CA LYS A 211 24.44 6.45 3.04
C LYS A 211 23.76 5.09 3.09
N ASN A 212 24.54 4.06 3.42
CA ASN A 212 24.03 2.71 3.69
C ASN A 212 23.61 2.57 5.16
N ASP A 213 22.77 1.58 5.42
CA ASP A 213 22.37 1.10 6.75
C ASP A 213 21.81 2.20 7.65
N ILE A 214 20.97 3.04 7.04
CA ILE A 214 20.28 4.14 7.69
C ILE A 214 18.76 3.91 7.62
N ASN A 215 18.04 4.22 8.70
CA ASN A 215 16.58 4.17 8.67
C ASN A 215 16.00 5.36 7.89
N GLU A 216 14.75 5.21 7.43
CA GLU A 216 14.10 6.25 6.62
C GLU A 216 13.91 7.56 7.41
N THR A 217 13.69 7.49 8.72
CA THR A 217 13.51 8.68 9.55
C THR A 217 14.71 9.61 9.47
N ILE A 218 15.93 9.07 9.56
CA ILE A 218 17.15 9.88 9.43
C ILE A 218 17.33 10.32 7.98
N CYS A 219 17.08 9.43 7.00
CA CYS A 219 17.12 9.78 5.57
C CYS A 219 16.27 11.03 5.25
N ARG A 220 15.01 11.01 5.69
CA ARG A 220 14.05 12.10 5.54
C ARG A 220 14.46 13.35 6.33
N ALA A 221 14.96 13.19 7.56
CA ALA A 221 15.44 14.31 8.36
C ALA A 221 16.62 15.03 7.68
N THR A 222 17.57 14.27 7.12
CA THR A 222 18.69 14.83 6.37
C THR A 222 18.21 15.50 5.08
N ALA A 223 17.28 14.89 4.34
CA ALA A 223 16.67 15.53 3.17
C ALA A 223 15.94 16.84 3.54
N ASN A 224 15.27 16.88 4.70
CA ASN A 224 14.59 18.08 5.19
C ASN A 224 15.54 19.21 5.57
N ALA A 225 16.71 18.87 6.12
CA ALA A 225 17.73 19.82 6.55
C ALA A 225 18.53 20.40 5.37
N ASP A 226 18.63 19.66 4.27
CA ASP A 226 19.26 20.15 3.04
C ASP A 226 18.32 21.09 2.27
N ASN A 227 18.75 22.33 2.07
CA ASN A 227 17.99 23.34 1.34
C ASN A 227 17.90 23.01 -0.15
N GLY A 228 18.93 22.38 -0.73
CA GLY A 228 18.98 21.99 -2.13
C GLY A 228 18.22 20.70 -2.45
N SER A 229 17.65 20.03 -1.45
CA SER A 229 16.96 18.76 -1.67
C SER A 229 15.72 18.92 -2.54
N VAL A 230 15.59 18.07 -3.55
CA VAL A 230 14.45 18.03 -4.48
C VAL A 230 13.70 16.71 -4.34
N ALA A 231 14.43 15.62 -4.08
CA ALA A 231 13.87 14.30 -3.85
C ALA A 231 14.75 13.47 -2.91
N TYR A 232 14.28 12.32 -2.43
CA TYR A 232 15.15 11.29 -1.87
C TYR A 232 14.70 9.90 -2.30
N ASP A 233 15.66 9.01 -2.49
CA ASP A 233 15.49 7.57 -2.66
C ASP A 233 15.66 6.87 -1.31
N TYR A 234 14.79 5.91 -1.02
CA TYR A 234 14.96 5.00 0.11
C TYR A 234 14.70 3.55 -0.29
N GLU A 235 15.60 2.66 0.09
CA GLU A 235 15.52 1.22 -0.22
C GLU A 235 15.75 0.41 1.06
N LEU A 236 14.83 -0.52 1.34
CA LEU A 236 15.02 -1.61 2.30
C LEU A 236 15.46 -2.85 1.51
N LYS A 237 16.68 -3.32 1.77
CA LYS A 237 17.23 -4.49 1.10
C LYS A 237 16.73 -5.76 1.77
N CYS A 238 16.58 -6.84 1.00
CA CYS A 238 16.09 -8.13 1.50
C CYS A 238 16.97 -8.75 2.61
N ASN A 239 18.24 -8.34 2.72
CA ASN A 239 19.15 -8.77 3.78
C ASN A 239 19.00 -7.97 5.09
N GLY A 240 18.00 -7.10 5.20
CA GLY A 240 17.77 -6.22 6.34
C GLY A 240 18.62 -4.95 6.34
N GLY A 241 19.51 -4.78 5.36
CA GLY A 241 20.23 -3.53 5.14
C GLY A 241 19.32 -2.45 4.57
N ALA A 242 19.76 -1.20 4.65
CA ALA A 242 19.02 -0.07 4.09
C ALA A 242 19.93 0.82 3.25
N PHE A 243 19.35 1.61 2.37
CA PHE A 243 20.07 2.60 1.58
C PHE A 243 19.23 3.86 1.44
N CYS A 244 19.87 5.00 1.65
CA CYS A 244 19.26 6.31 1.40
C CYS A 244 20.13 7.10 0.45
N ARG A 245 19.47 7.83 -0.47
CA ARG A 245 20.10 8.82 -1.32
C ARG A 245 19.24 10.09 -1.38
N ILE A 246 19.81 11.24 -1.09
CA ILE A 246 19.13 12.55 -1.17
C ILE A 246 19.51 13.19 -2.49
N ARG A 247 18.54 13.45 -3.36
CA ARG A 247 18.71 14.17 -4.62
C ARG A 247 18.74 15.66 -4.35
N THR A 248 19.83 16.31 -4.71
CA THR A 248 20.09 17.68 -4.28
C THR A 248 20.73 18.52 -5.37
N LEU A 249 20.44 19.82 -5.34
CA LEU A 249 21.16 20.86 -6.07
C LEU A 249 22.33 21.43 -5.26
N SER A 250 22.50 20.99 -4.02
CA SER A 250 23.62 21.39 -3.15
C SER A 250 24.94 20.82 -3.66
N ASP A 251 26.02 21.56 -3.45
CA ASP A 251 27.36 21.14 -3.85
C ASP A 251 28.00 20.16 -2.86
N ARG A 252 29.15 19.59 -3.24
CA ARG A 252 29.91 18.63 -2.44
C ARG A 252 30.34 19.16 -1.06
N HIS A 253 30.49 20.47 -0.86
CA HIS A 253 30.87 21.03 0.44
C HIS A 253 29.73 21.04 1.45
N GLN A 254 28.49 20.84 1.00
CA GLN A 254 27.31 20.72 1.86
C GLN A 254 27.00 19.25 2.24
N THR A 255 27.90 18.32 1.91
CA THR A 255 27.72 16.90 2.24
C THR A 255 27.62 16.72 3.75
N PRO A 256 26.52 16.14 4.27
CA PRO A 256 26.37 15.93 5.71
C PRO A 256 27.42 14.96 6.26
N ASP A 257 27.77 15.11 7.54
CA ASP A 257 28.79 14.27 8.17
C ASP A 257 28.48 12.78 8.07
N GLY A 258 29.46 12.02 7.55
CA GLY A 258 29.34 10.58 7.34
C GLY A 258 28.40 10.17 6.19
N TRP A 259 28.05 11.10 5.29
CA TRP A 259 27.45 10.81 3.99
C TRP A 259 28.50 10.90 2.88
N THR A 260 28.22 10.25 1.75
CA THR A 260 29.08 10.32 0.56
C THR A 260 28.38 11.13 -0.52
N TYR A 261 29.13 11.98 -1.23
CA TYR A 261 28.62 12.75 -2.36
C TYR A 261 28.94 12.06 -3.69
N GLU A 262 27.93 11.97 -4.56
CA GLU A 262 28.02 11.48 -5.92
C GLU A 262 27.47 12.53 -6.89
N ASP A 263 28.25 12.82 -7.93
CA ASP A 263 27.87 13.78 -8.96
C ASP A 263 26.71 13.25 -9.83
N GLY A 264 25.98 14.18 -10.44
CA GLY A 264 24.90 13.86 -11.38
C GLY A 264 24.66 15.03 -12.33
N ILE A 265 23.99 14.74 -13.45
CA ILE A 265 23.79 15.71 -14.54
C ILE A 265 22.35 16.21 -14.62
N ALA A 266 21.41 15.56 -13.94
CA ALA A 266 20.03 16.03 -13.87
C ALA A 266 19.90 17.21 -12.88
N HIS A 267 18.96 18.11 -13.16
CA HIS A 267 18.63 19.26 -12.32
C HIS A 267 17.23 19.19 -11.70
N ASP A 268 16.45 18.17 -12.02
CA ASP A 268 15.11 17.96 -11.49
C ASP A 268 14.78 16.46 -11.41
N VAL A 269 13.69 16.11 -10.70
CA VAL A 269 13.13 14.76 -10.62
C VAL A 269 11.68 14.79 -11.09
N THR A 270 11.43 14.19 -12.24
CA THR A 270 10.10 14.15 -12.86
C THR A 270 9.52 12.75 -12.88
N ARG A 271 10.34 11.71 -12.72
CA ARG A 271 9.93 10.31 -12.83
C ARG A 271 10.79 9.37 -12.00
N THR A 272 10.40 8.10 -12.01
CA THR A 272 11.25 7.00 -11.57
C THR A 272 11.75 6.18 -12.76
N ASN A 273 12.89 5.53 -12.59
CA ASN A 273 13.40 4.58 -13.58
C ASN A 273 12.64 3.24 -13.59
N LYS A 274 11.77 2.98 -12.59
CA LYS A 274 11.03 1.72 -12.42
C LYS A 274 11.91 0.46 -12.30
N MET A 275 13.18 0.62 -11.95
CA MET A 275 14.17 -0.46 -11.88
C MET A 275 14.73 -0.56 -10.46
N SER A 276 13.94 -1.10 -9.52
CA SER A 276 14.32 -1.53 -8.16
C SER A 276 13.08 -1.52 -7.25
N LEU A 277 13.24 -2.03 -6.02
CA LEU A 277 12.29 -1.84 -4.91
C LEU A 277 12.55 -0.53 -4.14
N THR A 278 13.31 0.40 -4.71
CA THR A 278 13.59 1.72 -4.13
C THR A 278 12.36 2.61 -4.25
N ASN A 279 12.02 3.35 -3.20
CA ASN A 279 10.98 4.38 -3.24
C ASN A 279 11.60 5.74 -3.56
N CYS A 280 11.07 6.42 -4.57
CA CYS A 280 11.43 7.81 -4.89
C CYS A 280 10.43 8.80 -4.30
N TYR A 281 10.88 9.69 -3.44
CA TYR A 281 10.05 10.71 -2.79
C TYR A 281 10.37 12.10 -3.32
N LEU A 282 9.39 12.77 -3.92
CA LEU A 282 9.50 14.14 -4.45
C LEU A 282 9.03 15.16 -3.39
N LYS A 283 9.75 16.28 -3.25
CA LYS A 283 9.39 17.37 -2.35
C LYS A 283 8.14 18.11 -2.86
N THR A 284 7.19 18.45 -2.00
CA THR A 284 5.90 19.04 -2.43
C THR A 284 5.97 20.52 -2.79
N ASP A 285 6.94 21.26 -2.25
CA ASP A 285 7.09 22.70 -2.51
C ASP A 285 7.47 23.01 -3.98
N SER A 286 7.82 21.99 -4.78
CA SER A 286 8.06 22.12 -6.23
C SER A 286 6.79 21.96 -7.09
N MET A 287 5.65 21.53 -6.51
CA MET A 287 4.41 21.30 -7.25
C MET A 287 3.53 22.55 -7.45
N GLU A 288 3.91 23.72 -6.95
CA GLU A 288 3.22 24.99 -7.25
C GLU A 288 3.56 25.57 -8.64
N ARG A 289 4.24 24.81 -9.51
CA ARG A 289 4.66 25.26 -10.83
C ARG A 289 4.12 24.43 -12.00
N TYR A 290 2.89 23.90 -11.93
CA TYR A 290 2.17 23.45 -13.13
C TYR A 290 0.65 23.61 -13.01
#